data_AF-A0A949KWA3-F1
#
_entry.id   AF-A0A949KWA3-F1
#
_cell.length_a   1.000
_cell.length_b   1.000
_cell.length_c   1.000
_cell.angle_alpha   90.00
_cell.angle_beta   90.00
_cell.angle_gamma   90.00
#
_symmetry.space_group_name_H-M   'P 1'
#
loop_
_entity.id
_entity.type
_entity.pdbx_description
1 polymer ?
#
loop_
_entity_poly.entity_id
_entity_poly.type
_entity_poly.pdbx_seq_one_letter_code
_entity_poly.pdbx_strand_id
1 'polypeptide(L)'
;MDEGVDPTKMCQSLVDKVAQSRQLMALAHPEVLGLFEDWLEELEEEVVRLAAMGPLNPQNLAGRTGLSKAGAQFILTKLRREQRIE
;
A
#
# COMPACT_ATOMS: atom_id res chain seq x y z
N MET A 1 19.56 31.94 6.30
CA MET A 1 18.45 32.68 5.70
C MET A 1 17.99 31.90 4.49
N ASP A 2 16.77 31.42 4.59
CA ASP A 2 15.82 31.07 3.54
C ASP A 2 16.18 30.00 2.48
N GLU A 3 15.31 28.99 2.47
CA GLU A 3 15.27 27.82 1.59
C GLU A 3 14.77 28.16 0.19
N GLY A 4 15.10 27.31 -0.76
CA GLY A 4 14.43 27.27 -2.05
C GLY A 4 14.59 25.92 -2.70
N VAL A 5 14.14 24.84 -2.03
CA VAL A 5 13.94 23.55 -2.71
C VAL A 5 12.81 23.78 -3.72
N ASP A 6 13.20 23.84 -4.99
CA ASP A 6 12.29 23.97 -6.13
C ASP A 6 11.15 22.92 -6.03
N PRO A 7 9.88 23.34 -5.86
CA PRO A 7 8.73 22.45 -5.73
C PRO A 7 8.60 21.44 -6.88
N THR A 8 9.14 21.78 -8.05
CA THR A 8 9.14 20.93 -9.24
C THR A 8 10.07 19.73 -9.07
N LYS A 9 11.20 19.89 -8.35
CA LYS A 9 12.16 18.81 -8.08
C LYS A 9 11.64 17.77 -7.10
N MET A 10 10.74 18.15 -6.18
CA MET A 10 10.16 17.21 -5.22
C MET A 10 9.10 16.30 -5.87
N CYS A 11 8.25 16.86 -6.73
CA CYS A 11 7.29 16.08 -7.52
C CYS A 11 7.98 15.16 -8.52
N GLN A 12 9.12 15.59 -9.07
CA GLN A 12 9.95 14.75 -9.94
C GLN A 12 10.47 13.52 -9.19
N SER A 13 10.90 13.63 -7.92
CA SER A 13 11.41 12.48 -7.16
C SER A 13 10.35 11.42 -6.84
N LEU A 14 9.08 11.80 -6.70
CA LEU A 14 7.99 10.82 -6.51
C LEU A 14 7.60 10.16 -7.83
N VAL A 15 7.52 10.93 -8.92
CA VAL A 15 7.24 10.38 -10.26
C VAL A 15 8.39 9.49 -10.74
N ASP A 16 9.64 9.86 -10.46
CA ASP A 16 10.82 9.07 -10.82
C ASP A 16 10.89 7.76 -10.02
N LYS A 17 10.52 7.77 -8.73
CA LYS A 17 10.39 6.54 -7.92
C LYS A 17 9.27 5.64 -8.41
N VAL A 18 8.16 6.21 -8.89
CA VAL A 18 7.05 5.45 -9.49
C VAL A 18 7.40 4.95 -10.90
N ALA A 19 8.16 5.70 -11.70
CA ALA A 19 8.60 5.31 -13.03
C ALA A 19 9.69 4.24 -12.99
N GLN A 20 10.63 4.33 -12.03
CA GLN A 20 11.62 3.28 -11.75
C GLN A 20 10.96 1.98 -11.28
N SER A 21 9.86 2.07 -10.51
CA SER A 21 9.03 0.92 -10.14
C SER A 21 8.36 0.26 -11.36
N ARG A 22 7.93 1.04 -12.37
CA ARG A 22 7.38 0.46 -13.62
C ARG A 22 8.43 -0.24 -14.48
N GLN A 23 9.68 0.21 -14.48
CA GLN A 23 10.77 -0.51 -15.16
C GLN A 23 11.10 -1.85 -14.48
N LEU A 24 10.80 -2.00 -13.18
CA LEU A 24 10.86 -3.28 -12.46
C LEU A 24 9.67 -4.21 -12.77
N MET A 25 8.49 -3.67 -13.12
CA MET A 25 7.36 -4.51 -13.55
C MET A 25 7.60 -5.23 -14.88
N ALA A 26 8.52 -4.75 -15.72
CA ALA A 26 8.95 -5.45 -16.92
C ALA A 26 9.89 -6.65 -16.65
N LEU A 27 10.35 -6.81 -15.40
CA LEU A 27 11.30 -7.86 -14.97
C LEU A 27 10.68 -8.86 -13.97
N ALA A 28 9.43 -8.65 -13.53
CA ALA A 28 8.73 -9.62 -12.72
C ALA A 28 8.30 -10.78 -13.61
N HIS A 29 8.85 -11.97 -13.38
CA HIS A 29 8.33 -13.20 -13.96
C HIS A 29 6.80 -13.21 -13.77
N PRO A 30 5.98 -13.43 -14.83
CA PRO A 30 4.52 -13.38 -14.72
C PRO A 30 3.96 -14.24 -13.59
N GLU A 31 4.64 -15.33 -13.27
CA GLU A 31 4.33 -16.23 -12.15
C GLU A 31 4.45 -15.54 -10.78
N VAL A 32 5.45 -14.69 -10.58
CA VAL A 32 5.65 -13.93 -9.33
C VAL A 32 4.59 -12.84 -9.17
N LEU A 33 4.16 -12.22 -10.28
CA LEU A 33 3.08 -11.25 -10.24
C LEU A 33 1.77 -11.88 -9.79
N GLY A 34 1.40 -13.05 -10.35
CA GLY A 34 0.22 -13.79 -9.92
C GLY A 34 0.27 -14.15 -8.43
N LEU A 35 1.40 -14.65 -7.94
CA LEU A 35 1.58 -14.96 -6.52
C LEU A 35 1.43 -13.72 -5.61
N PHE A 36 1.90 -12.56 -6.07
CA PHE A 36 1.72 -11.31 -5.34
C PHE A 36 0.26 -10.86 -5.31
N GLU A 37 -0.45 -10.99 -6.44
CA GLU A 37 -1.88 -10.65 -6.54
C GLU A 37 -2.71 -11.56 -5.63
N ASP A 38 -2.49 -12.88 -5.68
CA ASP A 38 -3.18 -13.86 -4.82
C ASP A 38 -2.93 -13.55 -3.34
N TRP A 39 -1.66 -13.35 -2.95
CA TRP A 39 -1.30 -13.00 -1.56
C TRP A 39 -1.94 -11.68 -1.10
N LEU A 40 -1.99 -10.67 -1.97
CA LEU A 40 -2.59 -9.38 -1.65
C LEU A 40 -4.10 -9.51 -1.48
N GLU A 41 -4.78 -10.29 -2.32
CA GLU A 41 -6.21 -10.57 -2.19
C GLU A 41 -6.53 -11.30 -0.86
N GLU A 42 -5.74 -12.32 -0.50
CA GLU A 42 -5.88 -13.03 0.77
C GLU A 42 -5.73 -12.10 1.98
N LEU A 43 -4.73 -11.22 1.95
CA LEU A 43 -4.48 -10.22 2.99
C LEU A 43 -5.66 -9.25 3.11
N GLU A 44 -6.21 -8.78 1.99
CA GLU A 44 -7.35 -7.88 1.98
C GLU A 44 -8.60 -8.53 2.55
N GLU A 45 -8.88 -9.77 2.17
CA GLU A 45 -9.98 -10.56 2.72
C GLU A 45 -9.81 -10.80 4.23
N GLU A 46 -8.58 -10.99 4.71
CA GLU A 46 -8.30 -11.01 6.13
C GLU A 46 -8.65 -9.67 6.79
N VAL A 47 -8.20 -8.53 6.24
CA VAL A 47 -8.50 -7.21 6.82
C VAL A 47 -10.00 -6.92 6.84
N VAL A 48 -10.76 -7.33 5.82
CA VAL A 48 -12.23 -7.23 5.81
C VAL A 48 -12.84 -8.04 6.97
N ARG A 49 -12.40 -9.28 7.17
CA ARG A 49 -12.82 -10.09 8.34
C ARG A 49 -12.44 -9.41 9.66
N LEU A 50 -11.25 -8.81 9.72
CA LEU A 50 -10.78 -8.10 10.91
C LEU A 50 -11.64 -6.87 11.23
N ALA A 51 -12.09 -6.13 10.20
CA ALA A 51 -12.93 -4.95 10.34
C ALA A 51 -14.36 -5.31 10.80
N ALA A 52 -14.88 -6.45 10.35
CA ALA A 52 -16.19 -6.95 10.80
C ALA A 52 -16.21 -7.30 12.31
N MET A 53 -15.05 -7.60 12.90
CA MET A 53 -14.93 -7.88 14.34
C MET A 53 -14.78 -6.62 15.21
N GLY A 54 -14.59 -5.44 14.60
CA GLY A 54 -14.46 -4.18 15.31
C GLY A 54 -13.58 -3.15 14.60
N PRO A 55 -13.54 -1.91 15.13
CA PRO A 55 -12.84 -0.81 14.48
C PRO A 55 -11.33 -1.07 14.35
N LEU A 56 -10.82 -0.87 13.13
CA LEU A 56 -9.40 -0.99 12.80
C LEU A 56 -8.74 0.39 12.66
N ASN A 57 -7.52 0.48 13.16
CA ASN A 57 -6.61 1.58 12.92
C ASN A 57 -5.26 1.02 12.43
N PRO A 58 -4.40 1.84 11.82
CA PRO A 58 -3.14 1.35 11.26
C PRO A 58 -2.24 0.62 12.27
N GLN A 59 -2.24 1.02 13.54
CA GLN A 59 -1.44 0.38 14.58
C GLN A 59 -1.96 -1.01 14.96
N ASN A 60 -3.26 -1.15 15.22
CA ASN A 60 -3.83 -2.43 15.61
C ASN A 60 -3.81 -3.44 14.44
N LEU A 61 -4.00 -2.96 13.21
CA LEU A 61 -3.90 -3.80 12.02
C LEU A 61 -2.47 -4.30 11.82
N ALA A 62 -1.48 -3.41 11.88
CA ALA A 62 -0.06 -3.78 11.78
C ALA A 62 0.33 -4.85 12.81
N GLY A 63 -0.13 -4.72 14.06
CA GLY A 63 0.13 -5.71 15.10
C GLY A 63 -0.51 -7.08 14.87
N ARG A 64 -1.60 -7.15 14.08
CA ARG A 64 -2.33 -8.39 13.80
C ARG A 64 -1.85 -9.11 12.54
N THR A 65 -1.38 -8.36 11.54
CA THR A 65 -1.00 -8.91 10.23
C THR A 65 0.51 -8.95 9.99
N GLY A 66 1.30 -8.36 10.89
CA GLY A 66 2.76 -8.23 10.71
C GLY A 66 3.16 -7.19 9.66
N LEU A 67 2.20 -6.43 9.12
CA LEU A 67 2.49 -5.30 8.24
C LEU A 67 3.21 -4.18 9.00
N SER A 68 3.97 -3.38 8.26
CA SER A 68 4.37 -2.07 8.77
C SER A 68 3.13 -1.18 8.97
N LYS A 69 3.23 -0.17 9.84
CA LYS A 69 2.16 0.83 10.01
C LYS A 69 1.78 1.51 8.68
N ALA A 70 2.76 1.75 7.81
CA ALA A 70 2.52 2.34 6.49
C ALA A 70 1.74 1.40 5.57
N GLY A 71 2.09 0.10 5.56
CA GLY A 71 1.35 -0.92 4.82
C GLY A 71 -0.08 -1.09 5.34
N ALA A 72 -0.27 -1.12 6.66
CA ALA A 72 -1.59 -1.16 7.28
C ALA A 72 -2.44 0.08 6.91
N GLN A 73 -1.84 1.27 6.94
CA GLN A 73 -2.53 2.50 6.49
C GLN A 73 -2.92 2.41 5.01
N PHE A 74 -2.02 1.90 4.16
CA PHE A 74 -2.28 1.74 2.73
C PHE A 74 -3.49 0.81 2.48
N ILE A 75 -3.51 -0.38 3.09
CA ILE A 75 -4.61 -1.34 2.92
C ILE A 75 -5.94 -0.76 3.44
N LEU A 76 -5.95 -0.13 4.61
CA LEU A 76 -7.16 0.51 5.14
C LEU A 76 -7.69 1.60 4.20
N THR A 77 -6.81 2.45 3.68
CA THR A 77 -7.21 3.50 2.72
C THR A 77 -7.76 2.89 1.42
N LYS A 78 -7.12 1.83 0.90
CA LYS A 78 -7.57 1.11 -0.29
C LYS A 78 -8.98 0.54 -0.09
N LEU A 79 -9.18 -0.24 0.97
CA LEU A 79 -10.45 -0.94 1.22
C LEU A 79 -11.63 0.01 1.51
N ARG A 80 -11.38 1.14 2.17
CA ARG A 80 -12.40 2.20 2.33
C ARG A 80 -12.81 2.82 1.01
N ARG A 81 -11.83 3.10 0.13
CA ARG A 81 -12.11 3.63 -1.21
C ARG A 81 -12.92 2.65 -2.06
N GLU A 82 -12.69 1.35 -1.87
CA GLU A 82 -13.45 0.26 -2.49
C GLU A 82 -14.78 -0.06 -1.80
N GLN A 83 -15.10 0.64 -0.70
CA GLN A 83 -16.32 0.43 0.10
C GLN A 83 -16.45 -1.00 0.66
N ARG A 84 -15.33 -1.69 0.86
CA ARG A 84 -15.27 -3.03 1.47
C ARG A 84 -15.27 -2.97 3.01
N ILE A 85 -14.88 -1.82 3.57
CA ILE A 85 -14.88 -1.51 5.01
C ILE A 85 -15.26 -0.04 5.22
N GLU A 86 -15.65 0.32 6.45
CA GLU A 86 -15.95 1.71 6.89
C GLU A 86 -14.69 2.54 7.23
#